data_AF-A0A191VB40-F1
#
_entry.id   AF-A0A191VB40-F1
#
_cell.length_a   1.000
_cell.length_b   1.000
_cell.length_c   1.000
_cell.angle_alpha   90.00
_cell.angle_beta   90.00
_cell.angle_gamma   90.00
#
_symmetry.space_group_name_H-M   'P 1'
#
loop_
_entity.id
_entity.type
_entity.pdbx_description
1 polymer ?
#
loop_
_entity_poly.entity_id
_entity_poly.type
_entity_poly.pdbx_seq_one_letter_code
_entity_poly.pdbx_strand_id
1 'polypeptide(L)'
;MEPADLLARHGVDPARLDQAPDPPARPQTLARVQETPPRDCVVCGAMAATSRAVAFPLAGARWVDMCWEHHIAVLHRPSRGPGTLEGIAADLRAVAREAGLPWAETVTFYSSFEAAIAACRDEES
;
A
#
# COMPACT_ATOMS: atom_id res chain seq x y z
N MET A 1 -5.52 -9.39 6.44
CA MET A 1 -6.63 -8.95 7.32
C MET A 1 -7.51 -8.06 6.48
N GLU A 2 -8.81 -8.33 6.41
CA GLU A 2 -9.71 -7.48 5.63
C GLU A 2 -10.12 -6.23 6.45
N PRO A 3 -10.52 -5.12 5.81
CA PRO A 3 -10.99 -3.93 6.51
C PRO A 3 -12.13 -4.22 7.50
N ALA A 4 -13.04 -5.15 7.17
CA ALA A 4 -14.12 -5.55 8.06
C ALA A 4 -13.60 -6.21 9.36
N ASP A 5 -12.54 -7.01 9.27
CA ASP A 5 -11.92 -7.64 10.44
C ASP A 5 -11.28 -6.59 11.35
N LEU A 6 -10.64 -5.57 10.76
CA LEU A 6 -10.07 -4.46 11.52
C LEU A 6 -11.16 -3.72 12.29
N LEU A 7 -12.24 -3.34 11.62
CA LEU A 7 -13.34 -2.62 12.27
C LEU A 7 -13.98 -3.43 13.40
N ALA A 8 -14.18 -4.74 13.20
CA ALA A 8 -14.70 -5.62 14.24
C ALA A 8 -13.80 -5.67 15.48
N ARG A 9 -12.46 -5.72 15.31
CA ARG A 9 -11.49 -5.71 16.42
C ARG A 9 -11.55 -4.43 17.25
N HIS A 10 -11.86 -3.31 16.60
CA HIS A 10 -11.96 -2.00 17.24
C HIS A 10 -13.40 -1.63 17.67
N GLY A 11 -14.36 -2.54 17.51
CA GLY A 11 -15.75 -2.31 17.92
C GLY A 11 -16.47 -1.22 17.09
N VAL A 12 -16.02 -0.98 15.86
CA VAL A 12 -16.63 0.01 14.97
C VAL A 12 -17.85 -0.60 14.30
N ASP A 13 -19.03 -0.03 14.56
CA ASP A 13 -20.29 -0.45 13.93
C ASP A 13 -20.39 0.07 12.47
N PRO A 14 -20.45 -0.84 11.47
CA PRO A 14 -20.57 -0.45 10.06
C PRO A 14 -21.82 0.37 9.73
N ALA A 15 -22.91 0.24 10.51
CA ALA A 15 -24.14 1.00 10.28
C ALA A 15 -23.96 2.51 10.51
N ARG A 16 -22.92 2.91 11.25
CA ARG A 16 -22.59 4.31 11.56
C ARG A 16 -21.68 4.97 10.52
N LEU A 17 -21.21 4.22 9.54
CA LEU A 17 -20.32 4.71 8.49
C LEU A 17 -21.11 5.36 7.35
N ASP A 18 -20.48 6.31 6.68
CA ASP A 18 -21.03 6.94 5.47
C ASP A 18 -21.33 5.87 4.41
N GLN A 19 -22.45 6.04 3.69
CA GLN A 19 -22.79 5.18 2.57
C GLN A 19 -21.78 5.37 1.43
N ALA A 20 -21.34 4.24 0.85
CA ALA A 20 -20.53 4.24 -0.35
C ALA A 20 -21.35 3.74 -1.56
N PRO A 21 -21.08 4.24 -2.77
CA PRO A 21 -21.60 3.66 -3.99
C PRO A 21 -21.04 2.24 -4.20
N ASP A 22 -21.86 1.36 -4.80
CA ASP A 22 -21.48 -0.01 -5.16
C ASP A 22 -21.82 -0.29 -6.64
N PRO A 23 -20.81 -0.46 -7.53
CA PRO A 23 -19.37 -0.36 -7.25
C PRO A 23 -18.90 1.09 -7.12
N PRO A 24 -17.83 1.37 -6.33
CA PRO A 24 -17.26 2.71 -6.26
C PRO A 24 -16.51 3.05 -7.56
N ALA A 25 -16.79 4.22 -8.13
CA ALA A 25 -15.99 4.73 -9.24
C ALA A 25 -14.62 5.22 -8.71
N ARG A 26 -13.53 4.93 -9.44
CA ARG A 26 -12.18 5.41 -9.07
C ARG A 26 -12.12 6.93 -8.84
N PRO A 27 -12.72 7.80 -9.68
CA PRO A 27 -12.72 9.24 -9.45
C PRO A 27 -13.41 9.65 -8.14
N GLN A 28 -14.47 8.95 -7.72
CA GLN A 28 -15.16 9.24 -6.46
C GLN A 28 -14.30 8.88 -5.25
N THR A 29 -13.59 7.75 -5.32
CA THR A 29 -12.67 7.35 -4.25
C THR A 29 -11.53 8.36 -4.11
N LEU A 30 -10.96 8.82 -5.24
CA LEU A 30 -9.91 9.86 -5.23
C LEU A 30 -10.42 11.19 -4.70
N ALA A 31 -11.61 11.63 -5.13
CA ALA A 31 -12.22 12.86 -4.65
C ALA A 31 -12.44 12.83 -3.13
N ARG A 32 -12.85 11.69 -2.57
CA ARG A 32 -13.01 11.51 -1.12
C ARG A 32 -11.67 11.60 -0.38
N VAL A 33 -10.61 10.97 -0.89
CA VAL A 33 -9.26 11.05 -0.30
C VAL A 33 -8.70 12.48 -0.34
N GLN A 34 -9.05 13.24 -1.38
CA GLN A 34 -8.58 14.62 -1.59
C GLN A 34 -9.48 15.70 -0.96
N GLU A 35 -10.53 15.30 -0.23
CA GLU A 35 -11.47 16.23 0.39
C GLU A 35 -10.77 17.16 1.41
N THR A 36 -11.24 18.40 1.51
CA THR A 36 -10.71 19.40 2.44
C THR A 36 -11.86 20.04 3.24
N PRO A 37 -11.89 19.93 4.58
CA PRO A 37 -10.89 19.25 5.42
C PRO A 37 -10.87 17.73 5.16
N PRO A 38 -9.72 17.07 5.40
CA PRO A 38 -9.62 15.63 5.23
C PRO A 38 -10.56 14.91 6.20
N ARG A 39 -11.03 13.73 5.79
CA ARG A 39 -11.85 12.86 6.63
C ARG A 39 -11.02 12.26 7.76
N ASP A 40 -11.69 11.88 8.83
CA ASP A 40 -11.08 11.17 9.95
C ASP A 40 -11.08 9.66 9.71
N CYS A 41 -10.05 8.99 10.23
CA CYS A 41 -9.97 7.55 10.25
C CYS A 41 -11.10 6.99 11.12
N VAL A 42 -11.88 6.07 10.56
CA VAL A 42 -13.04 5.47 11.26
C VAL A 42 -12.66 4.63 12.48
N VAL A 43 -11.38 4.30 12.64
CA VAL A 43 -10.86 3.46 13.73
C VAL A 43 -10.31 4.31 14.88
N CYS A 44 -9.48 5.32 14.60
CA CYS A 44 -8.77 6.08 15.65
C CYS A 44 -9.00 7.60 15.61
N GLY A 45 -9.74 8.11 14.63
CA GLY A 45 -10.00 9.55 14.48
C GLY A 45 -8.81 10.37 13.95
N ALA A 46 -7.64 9.77 13.71
CA ALA A 46 -6.53 10.46 13.05
C ALA A 46 -6.88 10.79 11.59
N MET A 47 -6.22 11.78 10.98
CA MET A 47 -6.43 12.14 9.58
C MET A 47 -6.34 10.92 8.65
N ALA A 48 -7.39 10.68 7.85
CA ALA A 48 -7.42 9.60 6.89
C ALA A 48 -6.50 9.92 5.70
N ALA A 49 -5.77 8.91 5.25
CA ALA A 49 -4.93 8.96 4.07
C ALA A 49 -5.52 8.17 2.89
N THR A 50 -6.49 7.30 3.17
CA THR A 50 -7.07 6.38 2.20
C THR A 50 -8.56 6.20 2.47
N SER A 51 -9.31 5.91 1.41
CA SER A 51 -10.74 5.58 1.48
C SER A 51 -11.01 4.32 0.66
N ARG A 52 -11.85 3.43 1.18
CA ARG A 52 -12.32 2.23 0.46
C ARG A 52 -13.82 2.07 0.64
N ALA A 53 -14.52 1.65 -0.41
CA ALA A 53 -15.89 1.14 -0.24
C ALA A 53 -15.81 -0.34 0.15
N VAL A 54 -16.43 -0.71 1.27
CA VAL A 54 -16.46 -2.07 1.79
C VAL A 54 -17.91 -2.50 1.94
N ALA A 55 -18.26 -3.65 1.37
CA ALA A 55 -19.59 -4.22 1.47
C ALA A 55 -19.73 -4.97 2.80
N PHE A 56 -20.73 -4.59 3.60
CA PHE A 56 -21.10 -5.26 4.85
C PHE A 56 -22.45 -5.95 4.71
N PRO A 57 -22.63 -7.19 5.21
CA PRO A 57 -23.85 -7.98 4.98
C PRO A 57 -25.17 -7.29 5.35
N LEU A 58 -25.19 -6.51 6.44
CA LEU A 58 -26.41 -5.84 6.94
C LEU A 58 -26.43 -4.32 6.68
N ALA A 59 -25.26 -3.70 6.48
CA ALA A 59 -25.15 -2.26 6.31
C ALA A 59 -24.99 -1.83 4.84
N GLY A 60 -24.78 -2.78 3.91
CA GLY A 60 -24.46 -2.49 2.51
C GLY A 60 -23.06 -1.91 2.34
N ALA A 61 -22.79 -1.26 1.21
CA ALA A 61 -21.51 -0.62 0.95
C ALA A 61 -21.30 0.63 1.80
N ARG A 62 -20.17 0.69 2.49
CA ARG A 62 -19.80 1.78 3.39
C ARG A 62 -18.39 2.29 3.11
N TRP A 63 -18.18 3.59 3.32
CA TRP A 63 -16.86 4.17 3.27
C TRP A 63 -16.07 3.79 4.52
N VAL A 64 -14.88 3.26 4.30
CA VAL A 64 -13.89 2.96 5.33
C VAL A 64 -12.69 3.86 5.07
N ASP A 65 -12.66 4.98 5.77
CA ASP A 65 -11.56 5.94 5.73
C ASP A 65 -10.50 5.55 6.77
N MET A 66 -9.25 5.42 6.34
CA MET A 66 -8.15 4.92 7.17
C MET A 66 -6.94 5.83 7.11
N CYS A 67 -6.31 6.07 8.26
CA CYS A 67 -4.96 6.61 8.33
C CYS A 67 -3.95 5.60 7.76
N TRP A 68 -2.71 6.04 7.51
CA TRP A 68 -1.66 5.19 6.94
C TRP A 68 -1.41 3.91 7.74
N GLU A 69 -1.32 4.00 9.06
CA GLU A 69 -1.05 2.84 9.94
C GLU A 69 -2.13 1.75 9.79
N HIS A 70 -3.40 2.12 9.93
CA HIS A 70 -4.51 1.18 9.77
C HIS A 70 -4.63 0.67 8.33
N HIS A 71 -4.32 1.52 7.34
CA HIS A 71 -4.31 1.10 5.94
C HIS A 71 -3.26 0.02 5.69
N ILE A 72 -2.03 0.20 6.18
CA ILE A 72 -0.95 -0.78 6.01
C ILE A 72 -1.30 -2.10 6.71
N ALA A 73 -1.91 -2.04 7.90
CA ALA A 73 -2.35 -3.24 8.63
C ALA A 73 -3.34 -4.11 7.81
N VAL A 74 -4.18 -3.48 6.97
CA VAL A 74 -5.10 -4.19 6.06
C VAL A 74 -4.52 -4.41 4.67
N LEU A 75 -3.43 -3.72 4.31
CA LEU A 75 -2.77 -3.86 3.01
C LEU A 75 -1.89 -5.11 2.91
N HIS A 76 -1.82 -5.96 3.95
CA HIS A 76 -1.15 -7.27 3.92
C HIS A 76 -1.83 -8.24 2.93
N ARG A 77 -1.77 -7.90 1.65
CA ARG A 77 -1.78 -8.83 0.56
C ARG A 77 -0.32 -9.26 0.38
N PRO A 78 -0.02 -10.57 0.27
CA PRO A 78 1.29 -10.99 -0.18
C PRO A 78 1.60 -10.26 -1.49
N SER A 79 2.77 -9.64 -1.58
CA SER A 79 3.25 -9.10 -2.85
C SER A 79 3.15 -10.22 -3.89
N ARG A 80 2.62 -9.91 -5.08
CA ARG A 80 2.71 -10.82 -6.23
C ARG A 80 4.11 -10.79 -6.87
N GLY A 81 4.94 -9.83 -6.46
CA GLY A 81 6.33 -9.73 -6.89
C GLY A 81 7.26 -10.57 -6.01
N PRO A 82 8.53 -10.67 -6.42
CA PRO A 82 9.55 -11.40 -5.68
C PRO A 82 9.66 -10.89 -4.23
N GLY A 83 9.65 -11.82 -3.29
CA GLY A 83 9.80 -11.54 -1.86
C GLY A 83 11.24 -11.41 -1.40
N THR A 84 12.21 -11.52 -2.32
CA THR A 84 13.65 -11.43 -2.04
C THR A 84 14.29 -10.35 -2.90
N LEU A 85 15.38 -9.75 -2.41
CA LEU A 85 16.14 -8.76 -3.15
C LEU A 85 16.72 -9.34 -4.44
N GLU A 86 17.14 -10.61 -4.43
CA GLU A 86 17.67 -11.32 -5.59
C GLU A 86 16.60 -11.45 -6.68
N GLY A 87 15.37 -11.78 -6.29
CA GLY A 87 14.25 -11.86 -7.22
C GLY A 87 13.90 -10.49 -7.80
N ILE A 88 13.88 -9.43 -6.97
CA ILE A 88 13.65 -8.06 -7.43
C ILE A 88 14.74 -7.65 -8.43
N ALA A 89 16.01 -7.92 -8.12
CA ALA A 89 17.13 -7.61 -8.99
C ALA A 89 17.07 -8.40 -10.32
N ALA A 90 16.66 -9.66 -10.29
CA ALA A 90 16.50 -10.49 -11.48
C ALA A 90 15.42 -9.91 -12.42
N ASP A 91 14.27 -9.53 -11.86
CA ASP A 91 13.17 -8.92 -12.63
C ASP A 91 13.62 -7.58 -13.24
N LEU A 92 14.29 -6.72 -12.47
CA LEU A 92 14.79 -5.43 -12.97
C LEU A 92 15.81 -5.62 -14.10
N ARG A 93 16.73 -6.58 -13.99
CA ARG A 93 17.69 -6.91 -15.06
C ARG A 93 17.01 -7.49 -16.30
N ALA A 94 15.95 -8.27 -16.15
CA ALA A 94 15.17 -8.77 -17.28
C ALA A 94 14.52 -7.61 -18.06
N VAL A 95 13.84 -6.70 -17.35
CA VAL A 95 13.22 -5.51 -17.96
C VAL A 95 14.25 -4.59 -18.59
N ALA A 96 15.40 -4.39 -17.95
CA ALA A 96 16.50 -3.61 -18.51
C ALA A 96 17.00 -4.15 -19.86
N ARG A 97 17.12 -5.48 -19.98
CA ARG A 97 17.50 -6.15 -21.24
C ARG A 97 16.46 -5.90 -22.33
N GLU A 98 15.18 -6.07 -22.01
CA GLU A 98 14.08 -5.80 -22.95
C GLU A 98 14.05 -4.34 -23.40
N ALA A 99 14.37 -3.41 -22.50
CA ALA A 99 14.41 -1.98 -22.77
C ALA A 99 15.71 -1.52 -23.48
N GLY A 100 16.68 -2.41 -23.70
CA GLY A 100 17.97 -2.05 -24.31
C GLY A 100 18.82 -1.12 -23.42
N LEU A 101 18.77 -1.31 -22.10
CA LEU A 101 19.53 -0.53 -21.11
C LEU A 101 20.72 -1.35 -20.57
N PRO A 102 21.86 -1.42 -21.30
CA PRO A 102 22.97 -2.31 -20.95
C PRO A 102 23.64 -1.95 -19.61
N TRP A 103 23.59 -0.67 -19.20
CA TRP A 103 24.14 -0.22 -17.91
C TRP A 103 23.38 -0.78 -16.70
N ALA A 104 22.14 -1.22 -16.87
CA ALA A 104 21.34 -1.76 -15.78
C ALA A 104 21.69 -3.22 -15.45
N GLU A 105 22.45 -3.91 -16.32
CA GLU A 105 22.99 -5.24 -16.03
C GLU A 105 24.10 -5.20 -14.97
N THR A 106 24.85 -4.10 -14.92
CA THR A 106 25.96 -3.87 -13.99
C THR A 106 25.54 -3.22 -12.68
N VAL A 107 24.24 -2.97 -12.48
CA VAL A 107 23.73 -2.41 -11.22
C VAL A 107 23.85 -3.46 -10.12
N THR A 108 24.67 -3.14 -9.13
CA THR A 108 24.82 -3.92 -7.90
C THR A 108 23.70 -3.55 -6.93
N PHE A 109 22.99 -4.57 -6.45
CA PHE A 109 21.96 -4.42 -5.43
C PHE A 109 22.55 -4.88 -4.10
N TYR A 110 22.52 -3.99 -3.11
CA TYR A 110 23.04 -4.26 -1.78
C TYR A 110 21.88 -4.58 -0.83
N SER A 111 22.12 -5.54 0.06
CA SER A 111 21.14 -5.94 1.08
C SER A 111 20.94 -4.90 2.18
N SER A 112 21.91 -4.00 2.35
CA SER A 112 21.82 -2.85 3.24
C SER A 112 22.69 -1.70 2.77
N PHE A 113 22.51 -0.53 3.39
CA PHE A 113 23.35 0.63 3.14
C PHE A 113 24.81 0.40 3.55
N GLU A 114 25.03 -0.31 4.66
CA GLU A 114 26.37 -0.66 5.15
C GLU A 114 27.09 -1.59 4.18
N ALA A 115 26.38 -2.56 3.58
CA ALA A 115 26.95 -3.45 2.55
C ALA A 115 27.36 -2.67 1.30
N ALA A 116 26.59 -1.63 0.92
CA ALA A 116 26.94 -0.75 -0.19
C ALA A 116 28.22 0.05 0.08
N ILE A 117 28.34 0.62 1.29
CA ILE A 117 29.52 1.38 1.69
C ILE A 117 30.78 0.51 1.73
N ALA A 118 30.67 -0.73 2.21
CA ALA A 118 31.80 -1.66 2.25
C ALA A 118 32.33 -1.95 0.83
N ALA A 119 31.44 -2.24 -0.11
CA ALA A 119 31.82 -2.54 -1.49
C ALA A 119 32.48 -1.34 -2.20
N CYS A 120 31.97 -0.12 -2.01
CA CYS A 120 32.60 1.08 -2.58
C CYS A 120 34.04 1.29 -2.09
N ARG A 121 34.35 0.88 -0.85
CA ARG A 121 35.70 1.03 -0.28
C ARG A 121 36.68 -0.01 -0.83
N ASP A 122 36.20 -1.21 -1.14
CA ASP A 122 37.02 -2.28 -1.72
C ASP A 122 37.36 -2.00 -3.20
N GLU A 123 36.53 -1.22 -3.91
CA GLU A 123 36.79 -0.79 -5.30
C GLU A 123 37.83 0.35 -5.43
N GLU A 124 38.16 1.05 -4.33
CA GLU A 124 39.14 2.14 -4.28
C GLU A 124 40.57 1.71 -3.88
N SER A 125 40.80 0.41 -3.64
CA SER A 125 42.07 -0.18 -3.17
C SER A 125 42.81 -0.96 -4.26
#